data_AF-A0A4P8EH03-F1
#
_entry.id   AF-A0A4P8EH03-F1
#
_cell.length_a   1.000
_cell.length_b   1.000
_cell.length_c   1.000
_cell.angle_alpha   90.00
_cell.angle_beta   90.00
_cell.angle_gamma   90.00
#
_symmetry.space_group_name_H-M   'P 1'
#
loop_
_entity.id
_entity.type
_entity.pdbx_description
1 polymer ?
#
loop_
_entity_poly.entity_id
_entity_poly.type
_entity_poly.pdbx_seq_one_letter_code
_entity_poly.pdbx_strand_id
1 'polypeptide(L)'
;MRFVAKALILGLTLTAGAAIAKEGVENPTVKARMDVMGIVGANTKVLGDMAQGKAAFDASAASAAQAALAAAAAEIPAVFEEEADDPVSEARPDIWMNMEGFVEKAEALETAANAMDVSSVEGVQAGMGAIGGSCKSCHSDFRAKK
;
A
#
# COMPACT_ATOMS: atom_id res chain seq x y z
N MET A 1 32.56 -4.09 -51.75
CA MET A 1 31.55 -4.82 -50.96
C MET A 1 31.94 -4.67 -49.50
N ARG A 2 31.24 -3.82 -48.72
CA ARG A 2 30.08 -4.17 -47.88
C ARG A 2 30.54 -4.93 -46.61
N PHE A 3 30.39 -4.49 -45.36
CA PHE A 3 29.75 -3.34 -44.71
C PHE A 3 30.41 -3.11 -43.34
N VAL A 4 30.61 -1.85 -42.96
CA VAL A 4 30.88 -1.41 -41.58
C VAL A 4 29.56 -0.91 -41.01
N ALA A 5 29.14 -1.40 -39.84
CA ALA A 5 28.40 -0.62 -38.85
C ALA A 5 28.20 -1.45 -37.58
N LYS A 6 28.87 -1.02 -36.51
CA LYS A 6 28.57 -1.41 -35.12
C LYS A 6 27.20 -0.83 -34.76
N ALA A 7 26.24 -1.67 -34.40
CA ALA A 7 25.00 -1.24 -33.77
C ALA A 7 25.08 -1.57 -32.29
N LEU A 8 25.31 -0.54 -31.46
CA LEU A 8 25.10 -0.58 -30.02
C LEU A 8 23.59 -0.71 -29.79
N ILE A 9 23.10 -1.86 -29.32
CA ILE A 9 21.72 -2.00 -28.86
C ILE A 9 21.71 -1.67 -27.38
N LEU A 10 21.30 -0.44 -27.07
CA LEU A 10 20.94 0.01 -25.74
C LEU A 10 19.61 -0.66 -25.38
N GLY A 11 19.68 -1.78 -24.67
CA GLY A 11 18.50 -2.48 -24.15
C GLY A 11 17.90 -1.69 -23.00
N LEU A 12 16.92 -0.84 -23.31
CA LEU A 12 16.07 -0.18 -22.32
C LEU A 12 15.20 -1.25 -21.64
N THR A 13 15.63 -1.73 -20.47
CA THR A 13 14.79 -2.57 -19.61
C THR A 13 13.68 -1.70 -19.04
N LEU A 14 12.55 -1.62 -19.75
CA LEU A 14 11.27 -1.24 -19.17
C LEU A 14 10.89 -2.32 -18.16
N THR A 15 11.20 -2.09 -16.88
CA THR A 15 10.46 -2.75 -15.81
C THR A 15 9.07 -2.12 -15.79
N ALA A 16 8.19 -2.61 -16.66
CA ALA A 16 6.77 -2.38 -16.52
C ALA A 16 6.36 -2.95 -15.16
N GLY A 17 6.00 -2.08 -14.23
CA GLY A 17 5.37 -2.49 -12.98
C GLY A 17 4.14 -3.32 -13.34
N ALA A 18 4.14 -4.59 -12.95
CA ALA A 18 2.96 -5.43 -13.09
C ALA A 18 1.85 -4.80 -12.25
N ALA A 19 0.89 -4.16 -12.90
CA ALA A 19 -0.40 -3.89 -12.30
C ALA A 19 -1.01 -5.26 -11.98
N ILE A 20 -1.06 -5.63 -10.70
CA ILE A 20 -1.80 -6.80 -10.27
C ILE A 20 -3.27 -6.46 -10.49
N ALA A 21 -3.82 -6.89 -11.62
CA ALA A 21 -5.26 -6.88 -11.83
C ALA A 21 -5.87 -7.76 -10.73
N LYS A 22 -6.74 -7.16 -9.91
CA LYS A 22 -7.57 -7.90 -8.97
C LYS A 22 -8.70 -8.52 -9.78
N GLU A 23 -8.40 -9.64 -10.44
CA GLU A 23 -9.34 -10.38 -11.26
C GLU A 23 -10.60 -10.70 -10.43
N GLY A 24 -11.78 -10.33 -10.95
CA GLY A 24 -13.07 -10.76 -10.39
C GLY A 24 -13.84 -9.77 -9.51
N VAL A 25 -13.36 -8.53 -9.29
CA VAL A 25 -14.21 -7.48 -8.66
C VAL A 25 -15.17 -6.89 -9.70
N GLU A 26 -16.46 -6.95 -9.41
CA GLU A 26 -17.54 -6.46 -10.28
C GLU A 26 -18.09 -5.12 -9.78
N ASN A 27 -18.19 -4.96 -8.46
CA ASN A 27 -18.72 -3.73 -7.87
C ASN A 27 -17.67 -2.59 -7.91
N PRO A 28 -17.97 -1.43 -8.54
CA PRO A 28 -17.01 -0.34 -8.68
C PRO A 28 -16.60 0.32 -7.36
N THR A 29 -17.51 0.40 -6.37
CA THR A 29 -17.21 0.89 -5.02
C THR A 29 -16.24 -0.06 -4.32
N VAL A 30 -16.49 -1.38 -4.43
CA VAL A 30 -15.58 -2.39 -3.87
C VAL A 30 -14.22 -2.38 -4.57
N LYS A 31 -14.19 -2.15 -5.89
CA LYS A 31 -12.96 -1.98 -6.64
C LYS A 31 -12.15 -0.80 -6.14
N ALA A 32 -12.77 0.37 -5.94
CA ALA A 32 -12.09 1.57 -5.48
C ALA A 32 -11.37 1.36 -4.13
N ARG A 33 -12.07 0.78 -3.13
CA ARG A 33 -11.44 0.48 -1.84
C ARG A 33 -10.33 -0.56 -1.94
N MET A 34 -10.47 -1.57 -2.80
CA MET A 34 -9.44 -2.58 -3.01
C MET A 34 -8.19 -2.00 -3.69
N ASP A 35 -8.37 -1.03 -4.58
CA ASP A 35 -7.26 -0.32 -5.22
C ASP A 35 -6.49 0.52 -4.18
N VAL A 36 -7.18 1.29 -3.32
CA VAL A 36 -6.55 2.03 -2.20
C VAL A 36 -5.83 1.08 -1.24
N MET A 37 -6.45 -0.02 -0.84
CA MET A 37 -5.79 -1.04 0.01
C MET A 37 -4.59 -1.69 -0.67
N GLY A 38 -4.62 -1.80 -2.00
CA GLY A 38 -3.47 -2.23 -2.81
C GLY A 38 -2.30 -1.26 -2.71
N ILE A 39 -2.56 0.06 -2.79
CA ILE A 39 -1.55 1.11 -2.64
C ILE A 39 -0.95 1.07 -1.22
N VAL A 40 -1.78 0.95 -0.18
CA VAL A 40 -1.33 0.77 1.21
C VAL A 40 -0.39 -0.44 1.33
N GLY A 41 -0.82 -1.60 0.82
CA GLY A 41 -0.04 -2.83 0.88
C GLY A 41 1.28 -2.76 0.09
N ALA A 42 1.26 -2.18 -1.11
CA ALA A 42 2.42 -2.06 -1.97
C ALA A 42 3.51 -1.17 -1.35
N ASN A 43 3.13 0.00 -0.83
CA ASN A 43 4.09 0.93 -0.23
C ASN A 43 4.61 0.43 1.13
N THR A 44 3.75 -0.20 1.94
CA THR A 44 4.19 -0.89 3.16
C THR A 44 5.20 -1.99 2.84
N LYS A 45 5.02 -2.73 1.74
CA LYS A 45 5.97 -3.76 1.30
C LYS A 45 7.32 -3.17 0.93
N VAL A 46 7.37 -2.05 0.21
CA VAL A 46 8.63 -1.36 -0.14
C VAL A 46 9.41 -1.01 1.12
N LEU A 47 8.77 -0.33 2.08
CA LEU A 47 9.37 0.05 3.36
C LEU A 47 9.82 -1.18 4.17
N GLY A 48 8.95 -2.20 4.25
CA GLY A 48 9.22 -3.43 4.97
C GLY A 48 10.37 -4.25 4.36
N ASP A 49 10.51 -4.28 3.04
CA ASP A 49 11.60 -4.98 2.37
C ASP A 49 12.95 -4.30 2.63
N MET A 50 12.99 -2.96 2.66
CA MET A 50 14.18 -2.21 3.07
C MET A 50 14.51 -2.47 4.56
N ALA A 51 13.51 -2.38 5.43
CA ALA A 51 13.69 -2.61 6.88
C ALA A 51 14.24 -4.02 7.19
N GLN A 52 13.83 -5.02 6.40
CA GLN A 52 14.28 -6.41 6.55
C GLN A 52 15.59 -6.72 5.80
N GLY A 53 16.17 -5.75 5.08
CA GLY A 53 17.35 -5.97 4.25
C GLY A 53 17.11 -6.87 3.02
N LYS A 54 15.85 -7.06 2.62
CA LYS A 54 15.47 -7.77 1.39
C LYS A 54 15.67 -6.91 0.14
N ALA A 55 15.60 -5.59 0.32
CA ALA A 55 15.98 -4.58 -0.65
C ALA A 55 17.05 -3.67 -0.05
N ALA A 56 17.95 -3.13 -0.88
CA ALA A 56 18.88 -2.09 -0.43
C ALA A 56 18.10 -0.83 -0.03
N PHE A 57 18.56 -0.16 1.02
CA PHE A 57 17.95 1.10 1.44
C PHE A 57 18.18 2.19 0.40
N ASP A 58 17.09 2.85 0.00
CA ASP A 58 17.08 4.02 -0.87
C ASP A 58 16.16 5.05 -0.23
N ALA A 59 16.74 6.16 0.24
CA ALA A 59 16.00 7.21 0.95
C ALA A 59 14.93 7.89 0.08
N SER A 60 15.15 8.00 -1.24
CA SER A 60 14.17 8.59 -2.14
C SER A 60 12.98 7.66 -2.33
N ALA A 61 13.23 6.37 -2.52
CA ALA A 61 12.18 5.37 -2.63
C ALA A 61 11.42 5.17 -1.30
N ALA A 62 12.13 5.23 -0.16
CA ALA A 62 11.50 5.20 1.17
C ALA A 62 10.58 6.41 1.37
N SER A 63 11.04 7.62 1.06
CA SER A 63 10.23 8.84 1.12
C SER A 63 9.00 8.79 0.23
N ALA A 64 9.16 8.30 -1.01
CA ALA A 64 8.04 8.15 -1.93
C ALA A 64 7.01 7.13 -1.42
N ALA A 65 7.46 6.00 -0.89
CA ALA A 65 6.59 4.97 -0.33
C ALA A 65 5.85 5.46 0.93
N GLN A 66 6.53 6.20 1.81
CA GLN A 66 5.93 6.78 3.01
C GLN A 66 4.85 7.82 2.66
N ALA A 67 5.13 8.72 1.72
CA ALA A 67 4.15 9.70 1.25
C ALA A 67 2.92 9.03 0.60
N ALA A 68 3.14 8.02 -0.26
CA ALA A 68 2.04 7.29 -0.90
C ALA A 68 1.22 6.46 0.10
N LEU A 69 1.86 5.89 1.13
CA LEU A 69 1.19 5.19 2.21
C LEU A 69 0.31 6.14 3.04
N ALA A 70 0.84 7.31 3.42
CA ALA A 70 0.09 8.30 4.18
C ALA A 70 -1.11 8.82 3.39
N ALA A 71 -0.91 9.19 2.11
CA ALA A 71 -2.00 9.64 1.25
C ALA A 71 -3.10 8.57 1.07
N ALA A 72 -2.70 7.32 0.80
CA ALA A 72 -3.67 6.23 0.66
C ALA A 72 -4.39 5.91 1.98
N ALA A 73 -3.72 6.09 3.14
CA ALA A 73 -4.34 5.93 4.45
C ALA A 73 -5.42 7.01 4.71
N ALA A 74 -5.17 8.25 4.30
CA ALA A 74 -6.13 9.35 4.38
C ALA A 74 -7.36 9.13 3.48
N GLU A 75 -7.20 8.41 2.36
CA GLU A 75 -8.30 8.10 1.43
C GLU A 75 -9.22 6.96 1.92
N ILE A 76 -8.79 6.16 2.90
CA ILE A 76 -9.53 4.97 3.37
C ILE A 76 -10.97 5.30 3.78
N PRO A 77 -11.26 6.30 4.63
CA PRO A 77 -12.63 6.57 5.05
C PRO A 77 -13.57 6.86 3.87
N ALA A 78 -13.09 7.63 2.88
CA ALA A 78 -13.90 8.03 1.74
C ALA A 78 -14.29 6.83 0.85
N VAL A 79 -13.35 5.92 0.57
CA VAL A 79 -13.64 4.76 -0.29
C VAL A 79 -14.45 3.65 0.40
N PHE A 80 -14.67 3.77 1.71
CA PHE A 80 -15.53 2.87 2.48
C PHE A 80 -16.86 3.53 2.93
N GLU A 81 -17.11 4.80 2.59
CA GLU A 81 -18.31 5.55 3.01
C GLU A 81 -19.61 4.83 2.62
N GLU A 82 -19.68 4.32 1.38
CA GLU A 82 -20.81 3.53 0.89
C GLU A 82 -20.67 2.05 1.30
N GLU A 83 -21.74 1.52 1.92
CA GLU A 83 -21.87 0.08 2.15
C GLU A 83 -22.14 -0.63 0.82
N ALA A 84 -21.11 -1.33 0.34
CA ALA A 84 -21.16 -2.12 -0.87
C ALA A 84 -20.47 -3.47 -0.65
N ASP A 85 -20.93 -4.49 -1.35
CA ASP A 85 -20.39 -5.84 -1.27
C ASP A 85 -20.08 -6.43 -2.66
N ASP A 86 -19.19 -7.40 -2.66
CA ASP A 86 -18.71 -8.14 -3.82
C ASP A 86 -18.16 -9.50 -3.33
N PRO A 87 -18.33 -10.63 -4.05
CA PRO A 87 -17.81 -11.92 -3.63
C PRO A 87 -16.32 -11.96 -3.26
N VAL A 88 -15.49 -11.07 -3.85
CA VAL A 88 -14.06 -10.98 -3.52
C VAL A 88 -13.74 -10.01 -2.36
N SER A 89 -14.76 -9.36 -1.81
CA SER A 89 -14.62 -8.45 -0.68
C SER A 89 -14.21 -9.17 0.60
N GLU A 90 -13.30 -8.55 1.35
CA GLU A 90 -12.92 -8.98 2.71
C GLU A 90 -13.43 -7.99 3.77
N ALA A 91 -14.17 -6.95 3.38
CA ALA A 91 -14.72 -5.97 4.30
C ALA A 91 -15.85 -6.59 5.12
N ARG A 92 -15.80 -6.45 6.45
CA ARG A 92 -16.89 -6.90 7.33
C ARG A 92 -17.97 -5.82 7.47
N PRO A 93 -19.25 -6.19 7.66
CA PRO A 93 -20.33 -5.25 7.97
C PRO A 93 -20.05 -4.34 9.17
N ASP A 94 -19.22 -4.82 10.12
CA ASP A 94 -18.80 -4.07 11.31
C ASP A 94 -18.23 -2.67 10.99
N ILE A 95 -17.67 -2.46 9.79
CA ILE A 95 -17.19 -1.14 9.33
C ILE A 95 -18.32 -0.11 9.38
N TRP A 96 -19.47 -0.42 8.79
CA TRP A 96 -20.60 0.51 8.70
C TRP A 96 -21.40 0.58 9.99
N MET A 97 -21.28 -0.43 10.86
CA MET A 97 -21.83 -0.39 12.22
C MET A 97 -21.00 0.48 13.18
N ASN A 98 -19.71 0.68 12.89
CA ASN A 98 -18.79 1.50 13.69
C ASN A 98 -17.85 2.31 12.80
N MET A 99 -18.43 3.17 11.95
CA MET A 99 -17.66 3.97 11.00
C MET A 99 -16.66 4.89 11.69
N GLU A 100 -17.04 5.48 12.84
CA GLU A 100 -16.14 6.35 13.64
C GLU A 100 -14.88 5.58 14.07
N GLY A 101 -15.02 4.38 14.64
CA GLY A 101 -13.88 3.56 15.03
C GLY A 101 -13.07 3.02 13.84
N PHE A 102 -13.69 2.87 12.66
CA PHE A 102 -12.97 2.56 11.43
C PHE A 102 -12.12 3.74 10.95
N VAL A 103 -12.68 4.95 10.93
CA VAL A 103 -11.98 6.20 10.58
C VAL A 103 -10.80 6.44 11.52
N GLU A 104 -11.00 6.34 12.83
CA GLU A 104 -9.93 6.53 13.82
C GLU A 104 -8.73 5.59 13.55
N LYS A 105 -8.99 4.34 13.16
CA LYS A 105 -7.92 3.38 12.83
C LYS A 105 -7.23 3.68 11.50
N ALA A 106 -7.94 4.24 10.52
CA ALA A 106 -7.34 4.72 9.27
C ALA A 106 -6.43 5.92 9.54
N GLU A 107 -6.90 6.90 10.33
CA GLU A 107 -6.10 8.06 10.76
C GLU A 107 -4.87 7.66 11.59
N ALA A 108 -4.99 6.60 12.40
CA ALA A 108 -3.85 6.04 13.13
C ALA A 108 -2.79 5.43 12.19
N LEU A 109 -3.18 4.84 11.06
CA LEU A 109 -2.24 4.39 10.03
C LEU A 109 -1.57 5.59 9.34
N GLU A 110 -2.34 6.60 8.96
CA GLU A 110 -1.82 7.83 8.36
C GLU A 110 -0.79 8.50 9.29
N THR A 111 -1.15 8.67 10.56
CA THR A 111 -0.27 9.25 11.58
C THR A 111 1.02 8.46 11.73
N ALA A 112 0.93 7.13 11.80
CA ALA A 112 2.10 6.27 11.89
C ALA A 112 2.99 6.35 10.64
N ALA A 113 2.40 6.48 9.44
CA ALA A 113 3.15 6.69 8.21
C ALA A 113 3.85 8.04 8.18
N ASN A 114 3.17 9.12 8.57
CA ASN A 114 3.76 10.46 8.63
C ASN A 114 4.86 10.60 9.70
N ALA A 115 4.79 9.81 10.78
CA ALA A 115 5.79 9.82 11.84
C ALA A 115 7.05 8.98 11.53
N MET A 116 7.04 8.18 10.46
CA MET A 116 8.17 7.32 10.11
C MET A 116 9.36 8.14 9.59
N ASP A 117 10.53 7.97 10.22
CA ASP A 117 11.78 8.51 9.69
C ASP A 117 12.27 7.66 8.50
N VAL A 118 12.29 8.26 7.32
CA VAL A 118 12.70 7.64 6.06
C VAL A 118 14.09 8.08 5.58
N SER A 119 14.85 8.78 6.42
CA SER A 119 16.21 9.24 6.11
C SER A 119 17.28 8.15 6.30
N SER A 120 16.95 7.07 7.02
CA SER A 120 17.84 5.95 7.32
C SER A 120 17.08 4.62 7.39
N VAL A 121 17.80 3.50 7.26
CA VAL A 121 17.20 2.16 7.42
C VAL A 121 16.75 1.93 8.86
N GLU A 122 17.49 2.45 9.84
CA GLU A 122 17.15 2.38 11.26
C GLU A 122 15.85 3.14 11.56
N GLY A 123 15.65 4.31 10.93
CA GLY A 123 14.41 5.07 11.03
C GLY A 123 13.21 4.30 10.50
N VAL A 124 13.35 3.69 9.31
CA VAL A 124 12.28 2.86 8.72
C VAL A 124 11.99 1.67 9.62
N GLN A 125 13.03 0.96 10.10
CA GLN A 125 12.89 -0.17 11.02
C GLN A 125 12.13 0.21 12.30
N ALA A 126 12.46 1.36 12.89
CA ALA A 126 11.79 1.86 14.08
C ALA A 126 10.30 2.16 13.83
N GLY A 127 9.95 2.69 12.65
CA GLY A 127 8.57 3.03 12.28
C GLY A 127 7.70 1.82 11.93
N MET A 128 8.28 0.71 11.44
CA MET A 128 7.52 -0.46 10.98
C MET A 128 6.62 -1.08 12.04
N GLY A 129 7.00 -0.98 13.32
CA GLY A 129 6.18 -1.48 14.44
C GLY A 129 4.83 -0.77 14.55
N ALA A 130 4.82 0.56 14.40
CA ALA A 130 3.61 1.36 14.46
C ALA A 130 2.68 1.05 13.27
N ILE A 131 3.24 0.97 12.06
CA ILE A 131 2.48 0.57 10.86
C ILE A 131 1.82 -0.79 11.04
N GLY A 132 2.62 -1.80 11.43
CA GLY A 132 2.11 -3.15 11.66
C GLY A 132 1.04 -3.22 12.76
N GLY A 133 1.19 -2.41 13.80
CA GLY A 133 0.20 -2.23 14.86
C GLY A 133 -1.14 -1.71 14.32
N SER A 134 -1.13 -0.66 13.51
CA SER A 134 -2.33 -0.10 12.87
C SER A 134 -3.00 -1.12 11.94
N CYS A 135 -2.21 -1.84 11.11
CA CYS A 135 -2.73 -2.91 10.26
C CYS A 135 -3.45 -3.99 11.07
N LYS A 136 -2.82 -4.46 12.17
CA LYS A 136 -3.39 -5.49 13.03
C LYS A 136 -4.67 -5.01 13.71
N SER A 137 -4.67 -3.78 14.23
CA SER A 137 -5.81 -3.19 14.92
C SER A 137 -7.03 -3.11 14.00
N CYS A 138 -6.87 -2.56 12.80
CA CYS A 138 -7.97 -2.44 11.85
C CYS A 138 -8.45 -3.81 11.32
N HIS A 139 -7.53 -4.67 10.86
CA HIS A 139 -7.92 -5.95 10.28
C HIS A 139 -8.54 -6.94 11.29
N SER A 140 -8.21 -6.82 12.58
CA SER A 140 -8.83 -7.68 13.61
C SER A 140 -10.32 -7.40 13.77
N ASP A 141 -10.71 -6.14 13.61
CA ASP A 141 -12.09 -5.68 13.83
C ASP A 141 -12.89 -5.73 12.52
N PHE A 142 -12.27 -5.35 11.40
CA PHE A 142 -13.00 -4.94 10.19
C PHE A 142 -12.72 -5.79 8.94
N ARG A 143 -11.75 -6.70 8.97
CA ARG A 143 -11.43 -7.58 7.81
C ARG A 143 -11.76 -9.03 8.10
N ALA A 144 -12.38 -9.71 7.15
CA ALA A 144 -12.62 -11.14 7.20
C ALA A 144 -11.27 -11.90 7.27
N LYS A 145 -11.22 -12.96 8.07
CA LYS A 145 -10.09 -13.90 8.07
C LYS A 145 -10.28 -14.87 6.90
N LYS A 146 -9.19 -15.18 6.20
CA LYS A 146 -9.13 -16.30 5.26
C LYS A 146 -8.65 -17.56 5.97
#